data_AF-A0A1G9GIC1-F1
#
_entry.id   AF-A0A1G9GIC1-F1
#
_cell.length_a   1.000
_cell.length_b   1.000
_cell.length_c   1.000
_cell.angle_alpha   90.00
_cell.angle_beta   90.00
_cell.angle_gamma   90.00
#
_symmetry.space_group_name_H-M   'P 1'
#
loop_
_entity.id
_entity.type
_entity.pdbx_description
1 polymer ?
#
loop_
_entity_poly.entity_id
_entity_poly.type
_entity_poly.pdbx_seq_one_letter_code
_entity_poly.pdbx_strand_id
1 'polypeptide(L)'
;MTIRHHIPPRLIRAYVAGSLPASFATVVAAHVSLCDECRARLAAEELAAGAILDSLEPAPAPEGDAGLRERLLARLDQSPELPDEAPPERMGIYPGPVAQALKGRPPRWKRLGGGIRQAILAQDAEGSARLLYIPPGTAVPDHSHGGLELTMVLQGSFSDETGHYGVGDVEVADESLEHTPVAGPEAPCICLAATDAPLRFRSLVPRLLQPLFRI
;
A
#
# COMPACT_ATOMS: atom_id res chain seq x y z
N MET A 1 12.12 16.97 -2.27
CA MET A 1 11.31 16.57 -1.11
C MET A 1 12.10 15.50 -0.36
N THR A 2 12.10 15.54 0.96
CA THR A 2 12.84 14.59 1.81
C THR A 2 11.84 13.76 2.58
N ILE A 3 11.81 12.46 2.32
CA ILE A 3 11.02 11.48 3.08
C ILE A 3 11.73 11.26 4.43
N ARG A 4 10.98 11.28 5.52
CA ARG A 4 11.44 11.13 6.90
C ARG A 4 10.80 9.94 7.62
N HIS A 5 9.60 9.52 7.18
CA HIS A 5 8.86 8.41 7.77
C HIS A 5 8.81 7.25 6.79
N HIS A 6 9.40 6.13 7.20
CA HIS A 6 9.74 5.00 6.34
C HIS A 6 8.97 3.74 6.72
N ILE A 7 8.84 2.81 5.77
CA ILE A 7 8.33 1.48 6.07
C ILE A 7 9.27 0.76 7.05
N PRO A 8 8.76 0.25 8.19
CA PRO A 8 9.55 -0.52 9.13
C PRO A 8 10.15 -1.79 8.49
N PRO A 9 11.37 -2.20 8.88
CA PRO A 9 12.04 -3.37 8.30
C PRO A 9 11.18 -4.65 8.30
N ARG A 10 10.38 -4.87 9.35
CA ARG A 10 9.48 -6.03 9.46
C ARG A 10 8.47 -6.13 8.31
N LEU A 11 7.97 -5.00 7.81
CA LEU A 11 7.00 -4.96 6.72
C LEU A 11 7.67 -5.10 5.36
N ILE A 12 8.90 -4.58 5.20
CA ILE A 12 9.72 -4.84 4.00
C ILE A 12 10.01 -6.35 3.89
N ARG A 13 10.39 -6.99 5.00
CA ARG A 13 10.63 -8.45 5.01
C ARG A 13 9.37 -9.25 4.68
N ALA A 14 8.23 -8.90 5.27
CA ALA A 14 6.94 -9.55 4.95
C ALA A 14 6.56 -9.38 3.47
N TYR A 15 6.86 -8.21 2.90
CA TYR A 15 6.68 -7.96 1.47
C TYR A 15 7.58 -8.85 0.60
N VAL A 16 8.89 -8.94 0.92
CA VAL A 16 9.83 -9.83 0.22
C VAL A 16 9.44 -11.30 0.33
N ALA A 17 8.98 -11.73 1.50
CA ALA A 17 8.52 -13.09 1.73
C ALA A 17 7.17 -13.42 1.04
N GLY A 18 6.50 -12.43 0.44
CA GLY A 18 5.19 -12.61 -0.18
C GLY A 18 4.07 -12.92 0.81
N SER A 19 4.27 -12.66 2.11
CA SER A 19 3.31 -12.96 3.18
C SER A 19 2.46 -11.76 3.60
N LEU A 20 2.64 -10.62 2.94
CA LEU A 20 1.92 -9.38 3.23
C LEU A 20 0.64 -9.32 2.40
N PRO A 21 -0.55 -9.02 2.98
CA PRO A 21 -1.78 -8.90 2.20
C PRO A 21 -1.66 -7.86 1.08
N ALA A 22 -2.38 -8.06 -0.03
CA ALA A 22 -2.25 -7.26 -1.23
C ALA A 22 -2.50 -5.75 -1.00
N SER A 23 -3.38 -5.41 -0.05
CA SER A 23 -3.67 -4.04 0.38
C SER A 23 -2.42 -3.33 0.90
N PHE A 24 -1.71 -3.96 1.84
CA PHE A 24 -0.47 -3.43 2.43
C PHE A 24 0.70 -3.50 1.45
N ALA A 25 0.78 -4.56 0.64
CA ALA A 25 1.81 -4.71 -0.39
C ALA A 25 1.78 -3.53 -1.40
N THR A 26 0.58 -3.01 -1.71
CA THR A 26 0.43 -1.83 -2.56
C THR A 26 1.08 -0.59 -1.94
N VAL A 27 0.95 -0.39 -0.62
CA VAL A 27 1.58 0.74 0.09
C VAL A 27 3.10 0.61 0.11
N VAL A 28 3.62 -0.58 0.44
CA VAL A 28 5.06 -0.84 0.45
C VAL A 28 5.66 -0.62 -0.93
N ALA A 29 5.05 -1.17 -1.99
CA ALA A 29 5.50 -0.98 -3.36
C ALA A 29 5.47 0.50 -3.77
N ALA A 30 4.39 1.22 -3.43
CA ALA A 30 4.26 2.64 -3.74
C ALA A 30 5.36 3.46 -3.05
N HIS A 31 5.61 3.22 -1.76
CA HIS A 31 6.65 3.93 -1.01
C HIS A 31 8.06 3.62 -1.53
N VAL A 32 8.39 2.34 -1.75
CA VAL A 32 9.68 1.93 -2.31
C VAL A 32 9.92 2.54 -3.69
N SER A 33 8.86 2.75 -4.49
CA SER A 33 8.99 3.44 -5.77
C SER A 33 9.42 4.92 -5.64
N LEU A 34 9.21 5.54 -4.48
CA LEU A 34 9.54 6.95 -4.20
C LEU A 34 10.75 7.16 -3.27
N CYS A 35 11.11 6.14 -2.48
CA CYS A 35 12.06 6.23 -1.38
C CYS A 35 13.29 5.35 -1.63
N ASP A 36 14.41 5.95 -2.01
CA ASP A 36 15.63 5.21 -2.33
C ASP A 36 16.22 4.47 -1.11
N GLU A 37 16.02 4.99 0.10
CA GLU A 37 16.40 4.29 1.33
C GLU A 37 15.62 2.98 1.51
N CYS A 38 14.30 3.03 1.37
CA CYS A 38 13.48 1.82 1.45
C CYS A 38 13.69 0.89 0.26
N ARG A 39 14.05 1.41 -0.92
CA ARG A 39 14.47 0.60 -2.08
C ARG A 39 15.76 -0.15 -1.80
N ALA A 40 16.76 0.50 -1.21
CA ALA A 40 18.00 -0.16 -0.82
C ALA A 40 17.77 -1.25 0.23
N ARG A 41 16.89 -0.99 1.21
CA ARG A 41 16.48 -2.00 2.21
C ARG A 41 15.75 -3.18 1.58
N LEU A 42 14.85 -2.94 0.63
CA LEU A 42 14.17 -3.99 -0.11
C LEU A 42 15.19 -4.90 -0.81
N ALA A 43 16.11 -4.31 -1.59
CA ALA A 43 17.13 -5.06 -2.31
C ALA A 43 18.03 -5.89 -1.39
N ALA A 44 18.34 -5.40 -0.18
CA ALA A 44 19.10 -6.15 0.81
C ALA A 44 18.33 -7.36 1.36
N GLU A 45 17.04 -7.21 1.65
CA GLU A 45 16.18 -8.33 2.10
C GLU A 45 15.95 -9.35 0.95
N GLU A 46 15.79 -8.90 -0.30
CA GLU A 46 15.70 -9.78 -1.48
C GLU A 46 16.98 -10.57 -1.71
N LEU A 47 18.15 -9.94 -1.55
CA LEU A 47 19.45 -10.63 -1.66
C LEU A 47 19.60 -11.71 -0.58
N ALA A 48 19.19 -11.41 0.66
CA ALA A 48 19.22 -12.38 1.74
C ALA A 48 18.25 -13.56 1.48
N ALA A 49 17.05 -13.28 0.96
CA ALA A 49 16.09 -14.31 0.56
C ALA A 49 16.63 -15.18 -0.59
N GLY A 50 17.31 -14.58 -1.56
CA GLY A 50 18.00 -15.30 -2.65
C GLY A 50 19.07 -16.26 -2.14
N ALA A 51 19.87 -15.83 -1.17
CA ALA A 51 20.88 -16.71 -0.55
C ALA A 51 20.25 -17.89 0.21
N ILE A 52 19.08 -17.69 0.84
CA ILE A 52 18.32 -18.78 1.45
C ILE A 52 17.82 -19.74 0.37
N LEU A 53 17.23 -19.23 -0.72
CA LEU A 53 16.75 -20.04 -1.85
C LEU A 53 17.88 -20.90 -2.45
N ASP A 54 19.06 -20.33 -2.64
CA ASP A 54 20.24 -21.05 -3.15
C ASP A 54 20.74 -22.16 -2.21
N SER A 55 20.43 -22.08 -0.92
CA SER A 55 20.80 -23.07 0.08
C SER A 55 19.81 -24.23 0.21
N LEU A 56 18.63 -24.13 -0.41
CA LEU A 56 17.62 -25.18 -0.35
C LEU A 56 18.02 -26.37 -1.21
N GLU A 57 17.71 -27.58 -0.72
CA GLU A 57 17.85 -28.79 -1.52
C GLU A 57 16.88 -28.73 -2.72
N PRO A 58 17.37 -28.91 -3.96
CA PRO A 58 16.50 -28.91 -5.12
C PRO A 58 15.46 -30.02 -5.02
N ALA A 59 14.18 -29.66 -5.13
CA ALA A 59 13.13 -30.65 -5.26
C ALA A 59 13.28 -31.36 -6.62
N PRO A 60 13.10 -32.70 -6.68
CA PRO A 60 13.11 -33.40 -7.96
C PRO A 60 11.97 -32.89 -8.84
N ALA A 61 12.17 -32.92 -10.16
CA ALA A 61 11.09 -32.68 -11.10
C ALA A 61 9.94 -33.67 -10.83
N PRO A 62 8.67 -33.29 -11.09
CA PRO A 62 7.53 -34.18 -10.93
C PRO A 62 7.78 -35.52 -11.63
N GLU A 63 7.48 -36.64 -10.96
CA GLU A 63 7.67 -37.97 -11.53
C GLU A 63 6.94 -38.09 -12.88
N GLY A 64 7.65 -38.60 -13.89
CA GLY A 64 7.13 -38.73 -15.25
C GLY A 64 7.30 -37.51 -16.15
N ASP A 65 7.90 -36.42 -15.65
CA ASP A 65 8.09 -35.19 -16.44
C ASP A 65 9.51 -35.01 -17.01
N ALA A 66 10.02 -36.04 -17.67
CA ALA A 66 11.35 -36.04 -18.30
C ALA A 66 11.52 -35.02 -19.44
N GLY A 67 10.43 -34.34 -19.85
CA GLY A 67 10.43 -33.34 -20.92
C GLY A 67 10.08 -31.92 -20.46
N LEU A 68 10.02 -31.64 -19.15
CA LEU A 68 9.62 -30.33 -18.62
C LEU A 68 10.50 -29.21 -19.17
N ARG A 69 11.82 -29.42 -19.17
CA ARG A 69 12.81 -28.47 -19.66
C ARG A 69 12.61 -28.18 -21.15
N GLU A 70 12.48 -29.21 -21.96
CA GLU A 70 12.30 -29.10 -23.41
C GLU A 70 11.00 -28.38 -23.75
N ARG A 71 9.89 -28.69 -23.05
CA ARG A 71 8.61 -28.00 -23.26
C ARG A 71 8.67 -26.54 -22.82
N LEU A 72 9.37 -26.22 -21.73
CA LEU A 72 9.57 -24.85 -21.29
C LEU A 72 10.40 -24.05 -22.32
N LEU A 73 11.50 -24.61 -22.80
CA LEU A 73 12.35 -23.97 -23.80
C LEU A 73 11.60 -23.78 -25.13
N ALA A 74 10.85 -24.79 -25.60
CA ALA A 74 10.05 -24.70 -26.82
C ALA A 74 8.93 -23.65 -26.75
N ARG A 75 8.53 -23.18 -25.56
CA ARG A 75 7.58 -22.07 -25.39
C ARG A 75 8.22 -20.69 -25.55
N LEU A 76 9.53 -20.56 -25.34
CA LEU A 76 10.24 -19.28 -25.57
C LEU A 76 10.23 -18.92 -27.06
N ASP A 77 10.40 -19.92 -27.93
CA ASP A 77 10.35 -19.78 -29.39
C ASP A 77 8.95 -19.43 -29.92
N GLN A 78 7.90 -19.70 -29.12
CA GLN A 78 6.52 -19.39 -29.49
C GLN A 78 6.18 -17.91 -29.34
N SER A 79 7.05 -17.11 -28.68
CA SER A 79 6.93 -15.67 -28.42
C SER A 79 5.53 -15.13 -28.69
N PRO A 80 4.53 -15.52 -27.87
CA PRO A 80 3.21 -14.92 -28.01
C PRO A 80 3.39 -13.41 -27.84
N GLU A 81 2.68 -12.60 -28.63
CA GLU A 81 2.52 -11.18 -28.35
C GLU A 81 1.83 -11.08 -26.98
N LEU A 82 2.63 -11.11 -25.91
CA LEU A 82 2.19 -10.68 -24.62
C LEU A 82 1.84 -9.20 -24.78
N PRO A 83 0.72 -8.74 -24.19
CA PRO A 83 0.57 -7.32 -23.99
C PRO A 83 1.87 -6.84 -23.36
N ASP A 84 2.49 -5.82 -23.93
CA ASP A 84 3.64 -5.15 -23.34
C ASP A 84 3.13 -4.56 -22.02
N GLU A 85 3.15 -5.35 -20.94
CA GLU A 85 2.86 -4.91 -19.59
C GLU A 85 4.06 -4.08 -19.15
N ALA A 86 4.17 -2.89 -19.76
CA ALA A 86 5.13 -1.88 -19.37
C ALA A 86 5.05 -1.73 -17.85
N PRO A 87 6.20 -1.49 -17.19
CA PRO A 87 6.23 -1.23 -15.76
C PRO A 87 5.17 -0.19 -15.43
N PRO A 88 4.42 -0.35 -14.33
CA PRO A 88 3.28 0.50 -14.08
C PRO A 88 3.73 1.95 -14.01
N GLU A 89 3.29 2.76 -14.97
CA GLU A 89 3.71 4.14 -15.10
C GLU A 89 3.03 5.01 -14.04
N ARG A 90 3.75 6.04 -13.58
CA ARG A 90 3.18 7.05 -12.69
C ARG A 90 2.06 7.80 -13.41
N MET A 91 0.94 8.01 -12.72
CA MET A 91 -0.16 8.84 -13.19
C MET A 91 -0.28 10.09 -12.30
N GLY A 92 0.33 11.20 -12.69
CA GLY A 92 0.32 12.44 -11.90
C GLY A 92 0.94 12.23 -10.52
N ILE A 93 0.15 12.38 -9.45
CA ILE A 93 0.58 12.15 -8.06
C ILE A 93 0.59 10.67 -7.65
N TYR A 94 0.03 9.77 -8.47
CA TYR A 94 -0.12 8.34 -8.14
C TYR A 94 1.12 7.57 -8.64
N PRO A 95 1.96 7.01 -7.75
CA PRO A 95 3.09 6.18 -8.15
C PRO A 95 2.62 4.93 -8.92
N GLY A 96 3.54 4.30 -9.65
CA GLY A 96 3.24 3.14 -10.51
C GLY A 96 2.30 2.10 -9.88
N PRO A 97 2.63 1.54 -8.70
CA PRO A 97 1.76 0.56 -8.03
C PRO A 97 0.33 1.07 -7.76
N VAL A 98 0.17 2.35 -7.45
CA VAL A 98 -1.16 2.98 -7.26
C VAL A 98 -1.87 3.17 -8.59
N ALA A 99 -1.15 3.60 -9.64
CA ALA A 99 -1.69 3.72 -10.99
C ALA A 99 -2.14 2.36 -11.56
N GLN A 100 -1.40 1.29 -11.24
CA GLN A 100 -1.75 -0.10 -11.58
C GLN A 100 -3.03 -0.53 -10.85
N ALA A 101 -3.13 -0.27 -9.55
CA ALA A 101 -4.35 -0.56 -8.77
C ALA A 101 -5.57 0.22 -9.30
N LEU A 102 -5.33 1.44 -9.82
CA LEU A 102 -6.33 2.26 -10.50
C LEU A 102 -6.61 1.83 -11.95
N LYS A 103 -5.85 0.87 -12.50
CA LYS A 103 -5.93 0.40 -13.88
C LYS A 103 -5.81 1.53 -14.90
N GLY A 104 -4.93 2.50 -14.63
CA GLY A 104 -4.71 3.68 -15.47
C GLY A 104 -5.89 4.66 -15.56
N ARG A 105 -6.87 4.56 -14.66
CA ARG A 105 -8.08 5.42 -14.64
C ARG A 105 -8.06 6.36 -13.44
N PRO A 106 -8.70 7.55 -13.53
CA PRO A 106 -8.83 8.43 -12.38
C PRO A 106 -9.64 7.75 -11.24
N PRO A 107 -9.36 8.09 -9.96
CA PRO A 107 -10.09 7.51 -8.83
C PRO A 107 -11.59 7.81 -8.86
N ARG A 108 -12.40 6.83 -8.50
CA ARG A 108 -13.85 6.96 -8.35
C ARG A 108 -14.21 7.38 -6.92
N TRP A 109 -14.21 8.69 -6.68
CA TRP A 109 -14.47 9.25 -5.36
C TRP A 109 -15.91 9.06 -4.86
N LYS A 110 -16.05 8.61 -3.62
CA LYS A 110 -17.29 8.56 -2.83
C LYS A 110 -17.15 9.47 -1.61
N ARG A 111 -18.20 10.23 -1.29
CA ARG A 111 -18.18 11.16 -0.14
C ARG A 111 -18.33 10.39 1.18
N LEU A 112 -17.59 10.82 2.20
CA LEU A 112 -17.69 10.32 3.58
C LEU A 112 -18.20 11.37 4.58
N GLY A 113 -18.40 12.62 4.16
CA GLY A 113 -18.82 13.71 5.04
C GLY A 113 -17.66 14.64 5.40
N GLY A 114 -17.95 15.84 5.91
CA GLY A 114 -16.92 16.86 6.22
C GLY A 114 -16.06 17.27 5.02
N GLY A 115 -16.53 17.03 3.77
CA GLY A 115 -15.73 17.22 2.56
C GLY A 115 -14.76 16.09 2.23
N ILE A 116 -14.57 15.13 3.13
CA ILE A 116 -13.71 13.95 2.96
C ILE A 116 -14.30 13.02 1.90
N ARG A 117 -13.44 12.44 1.07
CA ARG A 117 -13.82 11.46 0.04
C ARG A 117 -12.89 10.26 0.10
N GLN A 118 -13.38 9.11 -0.34
CA GLN A 118 -12.57 7.90 -0.52
C GLN A 118 -12.74 7.28 -1.90
N ALA A 119 -11.74 6.54 -2.35
CA ALA A 119 -11.83 5.63 -3.49
C ALA A 119 -11.19 4.29 -3.11
N ILE A 120 -11.98 3.21 -3.12
CA ILE A 120 -11.48 1.87 -2.78
C ILE A 120 -10.68 1.33 -3.98
N LEU A 121 -9.45 0.89 -3.72
CA LEU A 121 -8.58 0.28 -4.72
C LEU A 121 -8.70 -1.25 -4.68
N ALA A 122 -8.69 -1.82 -3.48
CA ALA A 122 -8.85 -3.24 -3.23
C ALA A 122 -9.53 -3.46 -1.88
N GLN A 123 -10.31 -4.54 -1.76
CA GLN A 123 -10.93 -4.96 -0.51
C GLN A 123 -11.24 -6.45 -0.60
N ASP A 124 -10.78 -7.21 0.39
CA ASP A 124 -11.02 -8.63 0.56
C ASP A 124 -11.19 -8.96 2.05
N ALA A 125 -11.05 -10.25 2.42
CA ALA A 125 -11.17 -10.72 3.79
C ALA A 125 -9.94 -10.38 4.66
N GLU A 126 -8.78 -10.08 4.06
CA GLU A 126 -7.52 -9.78 4.74
C GLU A 126 -7.29 -8.28 4.93
N GLY A 127 -8.05 -7.44 4.22
CA GLY A 127 -8.06 -6.01 4.47
C GLY A 127 -8.58 -5.18 3.30
N SER A 128 -8.22 -3.90 3.30
CA SER A 128 -8.57 -2.98 2.23
C SER A 128 -7.49 -1.94 1.98
N ALA A 129 -7.35 -1.53 0.72
CA ALA A 129 -6.54 -0.38 0.31
C ALA A 129 -7.45 0.66 -0.33
N ARG A 130 -7.28 1.93 0.05
CA ARG A 130 -8.12 3.03 -0.39
C ARG A 130 -7.30 4.31 -0.55
N LEU A 131 -7.77 5.18 -1.45
CA LEU A 131 -7.33 6.55 -1.49
C LEU A 131 -8.25 7.39 -0.60
N LEU A 132 -7.67 8.28 0.19
CA LEU A 132 -8.37 9.30 0.96
C LEU A 132 -8.09 10.67 0.35
N TYR A 133 -9.13 11.50 0.26
CA TYR A 133 -9.04 12.93 -0.03
C TYR A 133 -9.54 13.67 1.20
N ILE A 134 -8.69 14.49 1.79
CA ILE A 134 -8.99 15.28 2.98
C ILE A 134 -8.80 16.76 2.61
N PRO A 135 -9.83 17.61 2.71
CA PRO A 135 -9.70 19.02 2.40
C PRO A 135 -8.66 19.72 3.31
N PRO A 136 -8.04 20.82 2.85
CA PRO A 136 -7.07 21.55 3.66
C PRO A 136 -7.62 21.94 5.03
N GLY A 137 -6.80 21.81 6.08
CA GLY A 137 -7.17 22.15 7.46
C GLY A 137 -8.27 21.28 8.08
N THR A 138 -8.71 20.22 7.40
CA THR A 138 -9.77 19.34 7.92
C THR A 138 -9.18 18.28 8.82
N ALA A 139 -9.74 18.14 10.01
CA ALA A 139 -9.46 17.03 10.92
C ALA A 139 -10.29 15.80 10.55
N VAL A 140 -9.65 14.64 10.49
CA VAL A 140 -10.34 13.35 10.46
C VAL A 140 -10.76 13.03 11.89
N PRO A 141 -12.02 12.61 12.14
CA PRO A 141 -12.47 12.32 13.50
C PRO A 141 -11.58 11.31 14.21
N ASP A 142 -11.37 11.54 15.51
CA ASP A 142 -10.62 10.66 16.40
C ASP A 142 -11.07 9.19 16.25
N HIS A 143 -10.08 8.33 16.02
CA HIS A 143 -10.29 6.91 15.82
C HIS A 143 -9.11 6.11 16.35
N SER A 144 -9.39 4.86 16.70
CA SER A 144 -8.38 3.84 16.88
C SER A 144 -8.48 2.81 15.76
N HIS A 145 -7.41 2.06 15.59
CA HIS A 145 -7.34 0.99 14.61
C HIS A 145 -7.74 -0.34 15.25
N GLY A 146 -8.36 -1.24 14.47
CA GLY A 146 -8.67 -2.60 14.90
C GLY A 146 -7.55 -3.61 14.62
N GLY A 147 -6.41 -3.12 14.15
CA GLY A 147 -5.24 -3.86 13.67
C GLY A 147 -4.21 -2.89 13.12
N LEU A 148 -3.46 -3.29 12.09
CA LEU A 148 -2.43 -2.45 11.45
C LEU A 148 -3.06 -1.46 10.45
N GLU A 149 -2.64 -0.20 10.51
CA GLU A 149 -2.89 0.79 9.46
C GLU A 149 -1.57 1.33 8.89
N LEU A 150 -1.49 1.43 7.56
CA LEU A 150 -0.47 2.20 6.86
C LEU A 150 -1.11 3.36 6.11
N THR A 151 -0.59 4.58 6.32
CA THR A 151 -1.07 5.78 5.62
C THR A 151 0.10 6.50 4.96
N MET A 152 0.13 6.45 3.62
CA MET A 152 1.15 7.09 2.79
C MET A 152 0.62 8.37 2.14
N VAL A 153 1.33 9.49 2.27
CA VAL A 153 0.92 10.75 1.65
C VAL A 153 1.35 10.80 0.18
N LEU A 154 0.40 11.06 -0.72
CA LEU A 154 0.61 11.23 -2.17
C LEU A 154 0.57 12.70 -2.60
N GLN A 155 -0.15 13.55 -1.86
CA GLN A 155 -0.22 15.00 -2.08
C GLN A 155 -0.49 15.71 -0.76
N GLY A 156 0.06 16.92 -0.60
CA GLY A 156 -0.16 17.74 0.59
C GLY A 156 0.60 17.17 1.78
N SER A 157 -0.05 17.23 2.95
CA SER A 157 0.50 16.74 4.20
C SER A 157 -0.60 16.54 5.24
N PHE A 158 -0.32 15.80 6.30
CA PHE A 158 -1.09 15.85 7.54
C PHE A 158 -0.16 15.86 8.75
N SER A 159 -0.70 16.22 9.90
CA SER A 159 -0.05 16.07 11.19
C SER A 159 -1.01 15.42 12.19
N ASP A 160 -0.45 14.67 13.12
CA ASP A 160 -1.17 14.02 14.21
C ASP A 160 -0.27 14.01 15.47
N GLU A 161 -0.61 13.18 16.45
CA GLU A 161 0.14 12.97 17.70
C GLU A 161 1.54 12.36 17.49
N THR A 162 1.77 11.67 16.37
CA THR A 162 3.02 10.96 16.09
C THR A 162 3.99 11.78 15.24
N GLY A 163 3.51 12.77 14.49
CA GLY A 163 4.38 13.72 13.80
C GLY A 163 3.73 14.48 12.66
N HIS A 164 4.57 14.83 11.68
CA HIS A 164 4.17 15.54 10.47
C HIS A 164 4.58 14.72 9.25
N TYR A 165 3.62 14.44 8.37
CA TYR A 165 3.77 13.55 7.23
C TYR A 165 3.57 14.34 5.94
N GLY A 166 4.61 14.43 5.12
CA GLY A 166 4.58 15.04 3.79
C GLY A 166 4.58 13.99 2.68
N VAL A 167 4.54 14.44 1.42
CA VAL A 167 4.53 13.54 0.26
C VAL A 167 5.66 12.49 0.32
N GLY A 168 5.27 11.22 0.22
CA GLY A 168 6.14 10.06 0.29
C GLY A 168 6.33 9.48 1.69
N ASP A 169 6.04 10.24 2.75
CA ASP A 169 6.07 9.72 4.13
C ASP A 169 4.96 8.67 4.34
N VAL A 170 5.26 7.72 5.22
CA VAL A 170 4.32 6.67 5.66
C VAL A 170 4.19 6.68 7.16
N GLU A 171 2.96 6.86 7.63
CA GLU A 171 2.55 6.59 8.99
C GLU A 171 2.25 5.09 9.15
N VAL A 172 2.68 4.54 10.28
CA VAL A 172 2.38 3.16 10.69
C VAL A 172 1.68 3.23 12.03
N ALA A 173 0.38 2.94 12.02
CA ALA A 173 -0.46 2.96 13.19
C ALA A 173 -0.91 1.53 13.54
N ASP A 174 -1.11 1.27 14.83
CA ASP A 174 -1.64 0.00 15.34
C ASP A 174 -2.77 0.26 16.34
N GLU A 175 -3.29 -0.80 16.95
CA GLU A 175 -4.39 -0.75 17.91
C GLU A 175 -4.12 0.14 19.14
N SER A 176 -2.84 0.41 19.46
CA SER A 176 -2.45 1.23 20.60
C SER A 176 -2.45 2.73 20.30
N LEU A 177 -2.49 3.10 19.02
CA LEU A 177 -2.50 4.50 18.61
C LEU A 177 -3.93 5.03 18.51
N GLU A 178 -4.19 6.05 19.31
CA GLU A 178 -5.35 6.94 19.19
C GLU A 178 -4.85 8.26 18.63
N HIS A 179 -5.42 8.71 17.52
CA HIS A 179 -4.93 9.91 16.85
C HIS A 179 -6.03 10.68 16.10
N THR A 180 -5.79 11.97 15.93
CA THR A 180 -6.64 12.89 15.16
C THR A 180 -5.84 13.53 14.02
N PRO A 181 -5.77 12.88 12.85
CA PRO A 181 -5.04 13.43 11.71
C PRO A 181 -5.66 14.73 11.20
N VAL A 182 -4.85 15.78 11.08
CA VAL A 182 -5.26 17.08 10.54
C VAL A 182 -4.52 17.37 9.24
N ALA A 183 -5.24 17.54 8.14
CA ALA A 183 -4.65 17.91 6.87
C ALA A 183 -4.03 19.31 6.92
N GLY A 184 -2.88 19.48 6.27
CA GLY A 184 -2.20 20.77 6.15
C GLY A 184 -3.04 21.82 5.40
N PRO A 185 -2.72 23.11 5.53
CA PRO A 185 -3.52 24.21 4.96
C PRO A 185 -3.26 24.46 3.46
N GLU A 186 -2.13 24.00 2.92
CA GLU A 186 -1.63 24.37 1.59
C GLU A 186 -2.43 23.75 0.43
N ALA A 187 -2.78 22.48 0.56
CA ALA A 187 -3.42 21.69 -0.50
C ALA A 187 -4.21 20.53 0.11
N PRO A 188 -5.18 19.94 -0.63
CA PRO A 188 -5.83 18.73 -0.17
C PRO A 188 -4.81 17.64 0.10
N CYS A 189 -4.92 17.00 1.26
CA CYS A 189 -4.13 15.84 1.61
C CYS A 189 -4.73 14.62 0.93
N ILE A 190 -3.96 14.01 0.03
CA ILE A 190 -4.35 12.77 -0.65
C ILE A 190 -3.45 11.66 -0.14
N CYS A 191 -4.04 10.64 0.47
CA CYS A 191 -3.29 9.51 1.05
C CYS A 191 -3.69 8.19 0.39
N LEU A 192 -2.76 7.26 0.31
CA LEU A 192 -3.01 5.84 0.16
C LEU A 192 -3.02 5.20 1.56
N ALA A 193 -4.15 4.66 1.97
CA ALA A 193 -4.32 3.99 3.26
C ALA A 193 -4.60 2.50 3.07
N ALA A 194 -3.99 1.64 3.90
CA ALA A 194 -4.28 0.22 3.99
C ALA A 194 -4.58 -0.19 5.43
N THR A 195 -5.65 -0.95 5.63
CA THR A 195 -6.07 -1.48 6.94
C THR A 195 -6.46 -2.95 6.84
N ASP A 196 -6.17 -3.75 7.87
CA ASP A 196 -6.58 -5.17 8.00
C ASP A 196 -7.89 -5.34 8.78
N ALA A 197 -8.29 -4.32 9.54
CA ALA A 197 -9.54 -4.25 10.28
C ALA A 197 -10.29 -2.93 10.00
N PRO A 198 -11.62 -2.89 10.24
CA PRO A 198 -12.38 -1.65 10.20
C PRO A 198 -11.89 -0.65 11.26
N LEU A 199 -11.96 0.64 10.94
CA LEU A 199 -11.69 1.72 11.89
C LEU A 199 -12.65 1.64 13.08
N ARG A 200 -12.21 2.07 14.27
CA ARG A 200 -13.05 2.19 15.48
C ARG A 200 -13.17 3.64 15.92
N PHE A 201 -14.24 4.31 15.48
CA PHE A 201 -14.53 5.68 15.91
C PHE A 201 -15.09 5.74 17.34
N ARG A 202 -14.56 6.62 18.18
CA ARG A 202 -15.01 6.78 19.58
C ARG A 202 -16.19 7.73 19.75
N SER A 203 -16.23 8.82 18.98
CA SER A 203 -17.31 9.81 19.08
C SER A 203 -18.68 9.21 18.75
N LEU A 204 -19.69 9.48 19.59
CA LEU A 204 -21.03 8.85 19.49
C LEU A 204 -21.66 9.00 18.11
N VAL A 205 -21.52 10.17 17.47
CA VAL A 205 -22.10 10.46 16.16
C VAL A 205 -21.36 9.73 15.02
N PRO A 206 -20.04 9.82 14.87
CA PRO A 206 -19.27 9.00 13.92
C PRO A 206 -19.45 7.49 14.11
N ARG A 207 -19.48 7.00 15.36
CA ARG A 207 -19.69 5.58 15.68
C ARG A 207 -21.04 5.06 15.21
N LEU A 208 -22.09 5.89 15.28
CA LEU A 208 -23.43 5.53 14.80
C LEU A 208 -23.49 5.45 13.26
N LEU A 209 -22.65 6.23 12.56
CA LEU A 209 -22.59 6.27 11.10
C LEU A 209 -21.57 5.28 10.50
N GLN A 210 -20.78 4.60 11.34
CA GLN A 210 -19.77 3.61 10.97
C GLN A 210 -20.27 2.52 10.00
N PRO A 211 -21.51 1.97 10.12
CA PRO A 211 -22.04 1.00 9.16
C PRO A 211 -22.28 1.58 7.76
N LEU A 212 -22.51 2.90 7.65
CA LEU A 212 -22.67 3.59 6.35
C LEU A 212 -21.32 3.93 5.71
N PHE A 213 -20.28 4.10 6.52
CA PHE A 213 -18.97 4.49 6.03
C PHE A 213 -18.13 3.31 5.54
N ARG A 214 -18.35 2.10 6.09
CA ARG A 214 -17.58 0.88 5.75
C ARG A 214 -16.07 1.17 5.67
N ILE A 215 -15.55 1.87 6.67
CA ILE A 215 -14.13 2.20 6.86
C ILE A 215 -13.62 1.41 8.05
#